data_AF-A0A1M6PKE9-F1
#
_entry.id   AF-A0A1M6PKE9-F1
#
_cell.length_a   1.000
_cell.length_b   1.000
_cell.length_c   1.000
_cell.angle_alpha   90.00
_cell.angle_beta   90.00
_cell.angle_gamma   90.00
#
_symmetry.space_group_name_H-M   'P 1'
#
loop_
_entity.id
_entity.type
_entity.pdbx_description
1 polymer ?
#
loop_
_entity_poly.entity_id
_entity_poly.type
_entity_poly.pdbx_seq_one_letter_code
_entity_poly.pdbx_strand_id
1 'polypeptide(L)'
;MRQRTMILNAIRAHFAEFGAIAAQGARKVAELVSRLHDGDTLGLPETAQSALLALAVQLDSLEQEVRKIERQLLVWHRQNTASQRLMTVPGVGLITATALAASVPDPAVFKSGRQFAAYLGLVPRQNSSGGKDRLGHISKMGNGYLRRLLVSAPPRSHDRRQRPTRR
;
A
#
# COMPACT_ATOMS: atom_id res chain seq x y z
N MET A 1 5.80 -1.76 -6.13
CA MET A 1 6.03 -2.52 -4.88
C MET A 1 6.94 -3.73 -5.08
N ARG A 2 6.62 -4.70 -5.95
CA ARG A 2 7.44 -5.92 -6.14
C ARG A 2 8.91 -5.61 -6.48
N GLN A 3 9.15 -4.71 -7.43
CA GLN A 3 10.50 -4.30 -7.83
C GLN A 3 11.30 -3.67 -6.68
N ARG A 4 10.70 -2.73 -5.93
CA ARG A 4 11.34 -2.13 -4.74
C ARG A 4 11.73 -3.19 -3.72
N THR A 5 10.82 -4.12 -3.43
CA THR A 5 11.09 -5.24 -2.52
C THR A 5 12.19 -6.15 -3.05
N MET A 6 12.23 -6.44 -4.35
CA MET A 6 13.30 -7.22 -4.97
C MET A 6 14.66 -6.55 -4.83
N ILE A 7 14.75 -5.24 -5.12
CA ILE A 7 16.01 -4.48 -4.97
C ILE A 7 16.46 -4.46 -3.51
N LEU A 8 15.55 -4.18 -2.57
CA LEU A 8 15.86 -4.23 -1.14
C LEU A 8 16.34 -5.63 -0.70
N ASN A 9 15.74 -6.69 -1.22
CA ASN A 9 16.17 -8.05 -0.92
C ASN A 9 17.53 -8.38 -1.55
N ALA A 10 17.81 -7.91 -2.77
CA ALA A 10 19.11 -8.08 -3.43
C ALA A 10 20.23 -7.36 -2.68
N ILE A 11 20.02 -6.10 -2.29
CA ILE A 11 20.97 -5.33 -1.48
C ILE A 11 21.27 -6.09 -0.18
N ARG A 12 20.24 -6.62 0.48
CA ARG A 12 20.41 -7.41 1.72
C ARG A 12 21.17 -8.71 1.52
N ALA A 13 20.90 -9.42 0.42
CA ALA A 13 21.60 -10.66 0.09
C ALA A 13 23.11 -10.39 -0.11
N HIS A 14 23.45 -9.34 -0.86
CA HIS A 14 24.85 -8.95 -1.06
C HIS A 14 25.54 -8.54 0.25
N PHE A 15 24.89 -7.77 1.13
CA PHE A 15 25.48 -7.49 2.45
C PHE A 15 25.71 -8.77 3.27
N ALA A 16 24.80 -9.73 3.21
CA ALA A 16 24.94 -11.00 3.92
C ALA A 16 26.08 -11.87 3.37
N GLU A 17 26.34 -11.87 2.05
CA GLU A 17 27.44 -12.60 1.42
C GLU A 17 28.82 -12.21 1.98
N PHE A 18 28.98 -10.95 2.39
CA PHE A 18 30.24 -10.43 2.93
C PHE A 18 30.26 -10.32 4.46
N GLY A 19 29.36 -11.04 5.15
CA GLY A 19 29.33 -11.11 6.61
C GLY A 19 28.72 -9.88 7.31
N ALA A 20 28.31 -8.87 6.55
CA ALA A 20 27.57 -7.72 7.07
C ALA A 20 26.08 -8.08 7.18
N ILE A 21 25.67 -8.69 8.29
CA ILE A 21 24.27 -9.07 8.50
C ILE A 21 23.42 -7.79 8.70
N ALA A 22 22.91 -7.26 7.61
CA ALA A 22 21.93 -6.18 7.62
C ALA A 22 20.62 -6.69 8.25
N ALA A 23 20.30 -6.20 9.45
CA ALA A 23 19.07 -6.59 10.12
C ALA A 23 17.82 -6.21 9.28
N GLN A 24 16.72 -6.93 9.49
CA GLN A 24 15.52 -6.82 8.67
C GLN A 24 14.93 -5.40 8.64
N GLY A 25 14.61 -4.90 7.43
CA GLY A 25 13.79 -3.71 7.22
C GLY A 25 14.38 -2.68 6.25
N ALA A 26 13.51 -1.98 5.52
CA ALA A 26 13.89 -0.98 4.51
C ALA A 26 14.75 0.16 5.09
N ARG A 27 14.53 0.56 6.34
CA ARG A 27 15.27 1.62 7.02
C ARG A 27 16.75 1.29 7.19
N LYS A 28 17.05 0.04 7.58
CA LYS A 28 18.43 -0.42 7.80
C LYS A 28 19.19 -0.58 6.49
N VAL A 29 18.49 -1.00 5.43
CA VAL A 29 19.07 -1.03 4.08
C VAL A 29 19.40 0.39 3.61
N ALA A 30 18.51 1.35 3.83
CA ALA A 30 18.75 2.75 3.47
C ALA A 30 19.95 3.35 4.22
N GLU A 31 20.13 3.00 5.49
CA GLU A 31 21.29 3.44 6.29
C GLU A 31 22.62 2.89 5.74
N LEU A 32 22.65 1.60 5.37
CA LEU A 32 23.84 0.98 4.77
C LEU A 32 24.15 1.55 3.38
N VAL A 33 23.11 1.80 2.58
CA VAL A 33 23.26 2.48 1.29
C VAL A 33 23.78 3.90 1.46
N SER A 34 23.31 4.64 2.47
CA SER A 34 23.82 5.99 2.78
C SER A 34 25.31 5.95 3.11
N ARG A 35 25.74 5.01 3.96
CA ARG A 35 27.16 4.86 4.32
C ARG A 35 28.04 4.54 3.10
N LEU A 36 27.56 3.69 2.19
CA LEU A 36 28.24 3.44 0.92
C LEU A 36 28.36 4.71 0.06
N HIS A 37 27.32 5.54 0.00
CA HIS A 37 27.38 6.83 -0.70
C HIS A 37 28.37 7.81 -0.04
N ASP A 38 28.52 7.74 1.28
CA ASP A 38 29.46 8.57 2.06
C ASP A 38 30.93 8.08 1.95
N GLY A 39 31.18 7.02 1.17
CA GLY A 39 32.53 6.48 0.94
C GLY A 39 33.01 5.46 1.97
N ASP A 40 32.13 4.97 2.84
CA ASP A 40 32.44 3.89 3.77
C ASP A 40 32.55 2.56 3.01
N THR A 41 33.73 1.95 3.04
CA THR A 41 33.99 0.68 2.35
C THR A 41 33.29 -0.49 3.02
N LEU A 42 32.88 -0.36 4.29
CA LEU A 42 32.19 -1.40 5.08
C LEU A 42 32.92 -2.76 5.10
N GLY A 43 34.23 -2.77 4.81
CA GLY A 43 35.03 -3.99 4.64
C GLY A 43 34.67 -4.83 3.40
N LEU A 44 33.96 -4.24 2.43
CA LEU A 44 33.49 -4.92 1.22
C LEU A 44 34.54 -4.84 0.09
N PRO A 45 34.65 -5.88 -0.77
CA PRO A 45 35.41 -5.80 -2.00
C PRO A 45 34.90 -4.69 -2.93
N GLU A 46 35.78 -4.09 -3.73
CA GLU A 46 35.45 -3.00 -4.66
C GLU A 46 34.35 -3.38 -5.67
N THR A 47 34.34 -4.63 -6.13
CA THR A 47 33.30 -5.18 -7.01
C THR A 47 31.93 -5.24 -6.32
N ALA A 48 31.90 -5.59 -5.04
CA ALA A 48 30.69 -5.62 -4.24
C ALA A 48 30.15 -4.22 -3.95
N GLN A 49 31.04 -3.27 -3.63
CA GLN A 49 30.67 -1.87 -3.46
C GLN A 49 30.05 -1.31 -4.75
N SER A 50 30.68 -1.57 -5.90
CA SER A 50 30.18 -1.16 -7.21
C SER A 50 28.79 -1.72 -7.51
N ALA A 51 28.55 -3.01 -7.24
CA ALA A 51 27.25 -3.63 -7.44
C ALA A 51 26.17 -3.05 -6.50
N LEU A 52 26.51 -2.83 -5.23
CA LEU A 52 25.60 -2.26 -4.24
C LEU A 52 25.23 -0.80 -4.56
N LEU A 53 26.19 0.00 -5.00
CA LEU A 53 25.96 1.36 -5.48
C LEU A 53 25.04 1.38 -6.71
N ALA A 54 25.23 0.46 -7.67
CA ALA A 54 24.32 0.34 -8.81
C ALA A 54 22.88 0.00 -8.39
N LEU A 55 22.70 -0.89 -7.41
CA LEU A 55 21.39 -1.23 -6.85
C LEU A 55 20.77 -0.06 -6.07
N ALA A 56 21.59 0.72 -5.34
CA ALA A 56 21.16 1.93 -4.65
C ALA A 56 20.61 2.97 -5.63
N VAL A 57 21.34 3.25 -6.72
CA VAL A 57 20.89 4.17 -7.78
C VAL A 57 19.55 3.71 -8.37
N GLN A 58 19.39 2.41 -8.62
CA GLN A 58 18.10 1.87 -9.11
C GLN A 58 16.97 2.05 -8.09
N LEU A 59 17.25 1.85 -6.80
CA LEU A 59 16.28 2.07 -5.73
C LEU A 59 15.84 3.54 -5.69
N ASP A 60 16.80 4.47 -5.74
CA ASP A 60 16.53 5.91 -5.68
C ASP A 60 15.73 6.38 -6.89
N SER A 61 16.09 5.93 -8.09
CA SER A 61 15.35 6.24 -9.32
C SER A 61 13.90 5.75 -9.24
N LEU A 62 13.70 4.52 -8.76
CA LEU A 62 12.37 3.96 -8.59
C LEU A 62 11.54 4.75 -7.56
N GLU A 63 12.15 5.16 -6.45
CA GLU A 63 11.48 5.97 -5.44
C GLU A 63 11.12 7.37 -5.95
N GLN A 64 11.97 7.98 -6.78
CA GLN A 64 11.69 9.26 -7.43
C GLN A 64 10.49 9.16 -8.38
N GLU A 65 10.42 8.10 -9.21
CA GLU A 65 9.27 7.87 -10.10
C GLU A 65 7.98 7.60 -9.31
N VAL A 66 8.03 6.83 -8.22
CA VAL A 66 6.87 6.66 -7.33
C VAL A 66 6.41 8.01 -6.78
N ARG A 67 7.31 8.84 -6.25
CA ARG A 67 6.99 10.19 -5.74
C ARG A 67 6.41 11.10 -6.83
N LYS A 68 6.86 10.98 -8.06
CA LYS A 68 6.33 11.73 -9.21
C LYS A 68 4.88 11.33 -9.49
N ILE A 69 4.59 10.03 -9.53
CA ILE A 69 3.22 9.51 -9.72
C ILE A 69 2.32 9.94 -8.56
N GLU A 70 2.79 9.87 -7.31
CA GLU A 70 2.03 10.32 -6.14
C GLU A 70 1.68 11.81 -6.22
N ARG A 71 2.61 12.66 -6.69
CA ARG A 71 2.33 14.08 -6.93
C ARG A 71 1.27 14.29 -8.01
N GLN A 72 1.31 13.53 -9.10
CA GLN A 72 0.28 13.59 -10.15
C GLN A 72 -1.10 13.18 -9.59
N LEU A 73 -1.16 12.14 -8.76
CA LEU A 73 -2.38 11.73 -8.09
C LEU A 73 -2.92 12.80 -7.13
N LEU A 74 -2.05 13.51 -6.41
CA LEU A 74 -2.45 14.63 -5.55
C LEU A 74 -3.06 15.78 -6.37
N VAL A 75 -2.47 16.12 -7.51
CA VAL A 75 -3.00 17.16 -8.41
C VAL A 75 -4.38 16.74 -8.92
N TRP A 76 -4.53 15.52 -9.43
CA TRP A 76 -5.82 15.00 -9.89
C TRP A 76 -6.87 14.96 -8.77
N HIS A 77 -6.48 14.51 -7.57
CA HIS A 77 -7.35 14.49 -6.39
C HIS A 77 -7.89 15.89 -6.04
N ARG A 78 -7.06 16.93 -6.10
CA ARG A 78 -7.49 18.33 -5.86
C ARG A 78 -8.51 18.85 -6.87
N GLN A 79 -8.61 18.22 -8.04
CA GLN A 79 -9.56 18.57 -9.09
C GLN A 79 -10.80 17.66 -9.09
N ASN A 80 -10.81 16.58 -8.30
CA ASN A 80 -11.89 15.60 -8.29
C ASN A 80 -12.66 15.61 -6.95
N THR A 81 -13.89 16.12 -6.97
CA THR A 81 -14.74 16.25 -5.78
C THR A 81 -15.12 14.91 -5.16
N ALA A 82 -15.33 13.86 -5.96
CA ALA A 82 -15.62 12.52 -5.46
C ALA A 82 -14.42 11.95 -4.69
N SER A 83 -13.21 12.09 -5.23
CA SER A 83 -11.96 11.68 -4.58
C SER A 83 -11.73 12.43 -3.26
N GLN A 84 -11.98 13.75 -3.24
CA GLN A 84 -11.90 14.55 -2.00
C GLN A 84 -12.86 14.06 -0.94
N ARG A 85 -14.14 13.85 -1.31
CA ARG A 85 -15.15 13.31 -0.38
C ARG A 85 -14.77 11.94 0.13
N LEU A 86 -14.28 11.05 -0.74
CA LEU A 86 -13.85 9.71 -0.34
C LEU A 86 -12.69 9.74 0.67
N MET A 87 -11.72 10.64 0.50
CA MET A 87 -10.60 10.76 1.44
C MET A 87 -11.00 11.30 2.82
N THR A 88 -12.19 11.89 2.97
CA THR A 88 -12.74 12.24 4.30
C THR A 88 -13.20 11.00 5.09
N VAL A 89 -13.41 9.86 4.41
CA VAL A 89 -13.76 8.62 5.08
C VAL A 89 -12.55 8.08 5.83
N PRO A 90 -12.67 7.82 7.14
CA PRO A 90 -11.55 7.30 7.93
C PRO A 90 -11.01 5.98 7.36
N GLY A 91 -9.69 5.89 7.26
CA GLY A 91 -8.99 4.76 6.65
C GLY A 91 -8.84 4.86 5.13
N VAL A 92 -9.56 5.76 4.46
CA VAL A 92 -9.44 5.99 3.02
C VAL A 92 -8.35 7.03 2.75
N GLY A 93 -7.16 6.56 2.38
CA GLY A 93 -6.06 7.42 1.92
C GLY A 93 -6.14 7.78 0.44
N LEU A 94 -5.25 8.67 -0.01
CA LEU A 94 -5.17 9.18 -1.39
C LEU A 94 -5.32 8.09 -2.45
N ILE A 95 -4.52 7.02 -2.38
CA ILE A 95 -4.52 5.92 -3.37
C ILE A 95 -5.90 5.24 -3.44
N THR A 96 -6.55 5.05 -2.29
CA THR A 96 -7.86 4.38 -2.24
C THR A 96 -8.95 5.31 -2.75
N ALA A 97 -8.90 6.60 -2.37
CA ALA A 97 -9.83 7.61 -2.84
C ALA A 97 -9.76 7.81 -4.35
N THR A 98 -8.55 7.93 -4.92
CA THR A 98 -8.38 8.13 -6.36
C THR A 98 -8.73 6.87 -7.15
N ALA A 99 -8.37 5.68 -6.66
CA ALA A 99 -8.74 4.43 -7.31
C ALA A 99 -10.27 4.24 -7.34
N LEU A 100 -10.97 4.52 -6.25
CA LEU A 100 -12.43 4.45 -6.20
C LEU A 100 -13.06 5.47 -7.14
N ALA A 101 -12.66 6.74 -7.06
CA ALA A 101 -13.22 7.80 -7.90
C ALA A 101 -12.97 7.58 -9.40
N ALA A 102 -11.88 6.90 -9.78
CA ALA A 102 -11.56 6.60 -11.16
C ALA A 102 -12.21 5.31 -11.67
N SER A 103 -12.52 4.34 -10.79
CA SER A 103 -12.95 2.99 -11.19
C SER A 103 -14.44 2.72 -10.96
N VAL A 104 -15.07 3.45 -10.04
CA VAL A 104 -16.48 3.25 -9.71
C VAL A 104 -17.33 4.00 -10.74
N PRO A 105 -18.31 3.34 -11.38
CA PRO A 105 -19.24 4.01 -12.28
C PRO A 105 -20.10 5.03 -11.51
N ASP A 106 -20.97 5.76 -12.21
CA ASP A 106 -21.90 6.68 -11.56
C ASP A 106 -22.57 6.02 -10.33
N PRO A 107 -22.41 6.60 -9.11
CA PRO A 107 -23.01 6.07 -7.90
C PRO A 107 -24.53 5.85 -8.00
N ALA A 108 -25.22 6.60 -8.87
CA ALA A 108 -26.65 6.45 -9.11
C ALA A 108 -27.06 5.06 -9.65
N VAL A 109 -26.12 4.30 -10.23
CA VAL A 109 -26.35 2.92 -10.71
C VAL A 109 -26.62 1.95 -9.55
N PHE A 110 -26.21 2.29 -8.32
CA PHE A 110 -26.40 1.44 -7.15
C PHE A 110 -27.64 1.85 -6.36
N LYS A 111 -28.60 0.92 -6.21
CA LYS A 111 -29.83 1.08 -5.43
C LYS A 111 -29.59 1.17 -3.93
N SER A 112 -28.43 0.71 -3.45
CA SER A 112 -28.05 0.77 -2.03
C SER A 112 -26.55 0.59 -1.82
N GLY A 113 -26.06 1.00 -0.64
CA GLY A 113 -24.68 0.72 -0.21
C GLY A 113 -24.36 -0.77 -0.13
N ARG A 114 -25.36 -1.63 0.12
CA ARG A 114 -25.18 -3.10 0.07
C ARG A 114 -24.90 -3.58 -1.35
N GLN A 115 -25.62 -3.03 -2.34
CA GLN A 115 -25.37 -3.35 -3.75
C GLN A 115 -23.98 -2.88 -4.19
N PHE A 116 -23.57 -1.69 -3.73
CA PHE A 116 -22.21 -1.20 -3.96
C PHE A 116 -21.14 -2.10 -3.31
N ALA A 117 -21.35 -2.53 -2.06
CA ALA A 117 -20.46 -3.47 -1.39
C ALA A 117 -20.39 -4.83 -2.12
N ALA A 118 -21.52 -5.30 -2.67
CA ALA A 118 -21.56 -6.51 -3.49
C ALA A 118 -20.76 -6.34 -4.79
N TYR A 119 -20.87 -5.19 -5.46
CA TYR A 119 -20.08 -4.83 -6.65
C TYR A 119 -18.57 -4.82 -6.35
N LEU A 120 -18.17 -4.29 -5.19
CA LEU A 120 -16.78 -4.34 -4.72
C LEU A 120 -16.33 -5.74 -4.28
N GLY A 121 -17.25 -6.71 -4.24
CA GLY A 121 -16.98 -8.07 -3.79
C GLY A 121 -16.68 -8.18 -2.30
N LEU A 122 -17.25 -7.28 -1.49
CA LEU A 122 -17.10 -7.23 -0.02
C LEU A 122 -18.22 -7.99 0.72
N VAL A 123 -19.25 -8.46 0.02
CA VAL A 123 -20.38 -9.19 0.61
C VAL A 123 -20.11 -10.71 0.60
N PRO A 124 -20.49 -11.45 1.67
CA PRO A 124 -20.47 -12.91 1.69
C PRO A 124 -21.27 -13.53 0.53
N ARG A 125 -20.83 -14.69 0.02
CA ARG A 125 -21.67 -15.48 -0.91
C ARG A 125 -22.88 -16.00 -0.14
N GLN A 126 -24.07 -15.72 -0.64
CA GLN A 126 -25.29 -16.36 -0.17
C GLN A 126 -25.58 -17.54 -1.09
N ASN A 127 -25.45 -18.75 -0.57
CA ASN A 127 -25.88 -19.98 -1.25
C ASN A 127 -27.12 -20.47 -0.51
N SER A 128 -28.31 -20.10 -0.99
CA SER A 128 -29.58 -20.59 -0.43
C SER A 128 -30.10 -21.71 -1.32
N SER A 129 -30.02 -22.95 -0.84
CA SER A 129 -30.75 -24.08 -1.41
C SER A 129 -31.65 -24.68 -0.32
N GLY A 130 -32.93 -24.90 -0.65
CA GLY A 130 -33.89 -25.58 0.24
C GLY A 130 -34.28 -24.82 1.52
N GLY A 131 -34.39 -23.49 1.49
CA GLY A 131 -34.94 -22.71 2.61
C GLY A 131 -34.03 -22.49 3.82
N LYS A 132 -32.74 -22.88 3.73
CA LYS A 132 -31.73 -22.59 4.77
C LYS A 132 -30.72 -21.59 4.24
N ASP A 133 -30.67 -20.41 4.85
CA ASP A 133 -29.63 -19.42 4.54
C ASP A 133 -28.29 -19.85 5.15
N ARG A 134 -27.28 -20.05 4.30
CA ARG A 134 -25.90 -20.24 4.72
C ARG A 134 -25.04 -19.10 4.17
N LEU A 135 -24.49 -18.29 5.07
CA LEU A 135 -23.47 -17.30 4.74
C LEU A 135 -22.15 -18.03 4.48
N GLY A 136 -21.65 -17.94 3.24
CA GLY A 136 -20.36 -18.47 2.84
C GLY A 136 -19.23 -17.43 2.94
N HIS A 137 -18.04 -17.76 2.41
CA HIS A 137 -16.94 -16.80 2.30
C HIS A 137 -17.29 -15.59 1.40
N ILE A 138 -16.56 -14.49 1.55
CA ILE A 138 -16.65 -13.30 0.69
C ILE A 138 -16.60 -13.70 -0.79
N SER A 139 -17.46 -13.14 -1.64
CA SER A 139 -17.65 -13.61 -3.02
C SER A 139 -16.41 -13.51 -3.91
N LYS A 140 -15.50 -12.59 -3.62
CA LYS A 140 -14.30 -12.29 -4.43
C LYS A 140 -14.59 -11.91 -5.89
N MET A 141 -15.87 -11.78 -6.29
CA MET A 141 -16.31 -11.53 -7.67
C MET A 141 -16.16 -10.06 -8.13
N GLY A 142 -15.84 -9.15 -7.21
CA GLY A 142 -15.56 -7.74 -7.51
C GLY A 142 -14.08 -7.44 -7.77
N ASN A 143 -13.76 -6.18 -8.05
CA ASN A 143 -12.41 -5.72 -8.32
C ASN A 143 -11.45 -6.07 -7.15
N GLY A 144 -10.54 -7.02 -7.40
CA GLY A 144 -9.61 -7.52 -6.39
C GLY A 144 -8.60 -6.48 -5.89
N TYR A 145 -8.28 -5.48 -6.71
CA TYR A 145 -7.41 -4.36 -6.32
C TYR A 145 -8.12 -3.41 -5.36
N LEU A 146 -9.33 -2.95 -5.70
CA LEU A 146 -10.14 -2.08 -4.81
C LEU A 146 -10.45 -2.77 -3.49
N ARG A 147 -10.82 -4.05 -3.54
CA ARG A 147 -11.04 -4.86 -2.34
C ARG A 147 -9.79 -4.95 -1.47
N ARG A 148 -8.61 -5.15 -2.07
CA ARG A 148 -7.36 -5.19 -1.31
C ARG A 148 -7.11 -3.84 -0.63
N LEU A 149 -7.24 -2.74 -1.36
CA LEU A 149 -7.08 -1.39 -0.81
C LEU A 149 -8.01 -1.15 0.38
N LEU A 150 -9.29 -1.49 0.24
CA LEU A 150 -10.32 -1.31 1.27
C LEU A 150 -10.13 -2.23 2.49
N VAL A 151 -9.61 -3.45 2.30
CA VAL A 151 -9.35 -4.38 3.40
C VAL A 151 -8.05 -4.03 4.13
N SER A 152 -7.05 -3.53 3.41
CA SER A 152 -5.78 -3.08 4.01
C SER A 152 -5.84 -1.67 4.60
N ALA A 153 -6.93 -0.94 4.33
CA ALA A 153 -7.15 0.38 4.87
C ALA A 153 -7.13 0.30 6.40
N PRO A 154 -6.28 1.10 7.09
CA PRO A 154 -6.22 1.06 8.54
C PRO A 154 -7.59 1.45 9.11
N PRO A 155 -8.14 0.70 10.07
CA PRO A 155 -9.39 1.08 10.71
C PRO A 155 -9.20 2.41 11.44
N ARG A 156 -10.31 3.15 11.61
CA ARG A 156 -10.35 4.38 12.41
C ARG A 156 -9.73 4.06 13.78
N SER A 157 -8.56 4.61 14.09
CA SER A 157 -8.08 4.65 15.46
C SER A 157 -9.10 5.48 16.22
N HIS A 158 -9.93 4.82 17.05
CA HIS A 158 -10.73 5.54 18.01
C HIS A 158 -9.77 6.38 18.84
N ASP A 159 -9.91 7.69 18.74
CA ASP A 159 -9.29 8.61 19.69
C ASP A 159 -9.72 8.18 21.09
N ARG A 160 -8.81 7.54 21.83
CA ARG A 160 -9.01 7.08 23.20
C ARG A 160 -9.06 8.24 24.21
N ARG A 161 -9.08 9.51 23.77
CA ARG A 161 -8.99 10.69 24.64
C ARG A 161 -10.32 11.32 25.06
N GLN A 162 -11.44 10.62 25.07
CA GLN A 162 -12.64 11.12 25.75
C GLN A 162 -13.39 9.99 26.47
N ARG A 163 -12.85 9.53 27.61
CA ARG A 163 -13.70 8.93 28.65
C ARG A 163 -14.18 10.06 29.56
N PRO A 164 -15.48 10.38 29.62
CA PRO A 164 -15.98 11.30 30.62
C PRO A 164 -15.82 10.62 31.99
N THR A 165 -15.13 11.30 32.90
CA THR A 165 -15.10 10.98 34.32
C THR A 165 -16.54 11.02 34.82
N ARG A 166 -17.11 9.85 35.14
CA ARG A 166 -18.36 9.78 35.89
C ARG A 166 -18.09 10.33 37.30
N ARG A 167 -18.78 11.41 37.66
CA ARG A 167 -19.02 11.79 39.05
C ARG A 167 -20.04 10.85 39.67
#